data_AF-A0A938VYZ9-F1
#
_entry.id   AF-A0A938VYZ9-F1
#
_cell.length_a   1.000
_cell.length_b   1.000
_cell.length_c   1.000
_cell.angle_alpha   90.00
_cell.angle_beta   90.00
_cell.angle_gamma   90.00
#
_symmetry.space_group_name_H-M   'P 1'
#
loop_
_entity.id
_entity.type
_entity.pdbx_description
1 polymer ?
#
loop_
_entity_poly.entity_id
_entity_poly.type
_entity_poly.pdbx_seq_one_letter_code
_entity_poly.pdbx_strand_id
1 'polypeptide(L)'
;MNPKRFSIRTMIALLLAVSVVLLGSLVSLPRQETGRGPATIALKAPPFVGVASAQSGQQSIGSFLDNEAGISAYFNAGGPVDLDMAKAAFRTIEVQTADYIIGSVPVADYPESQDVHVYVHKNGWFLAYYLKADPVGKIYDWRRYTDATIPTKLERALAAVAGLVGVPVSSSTYYDFRYPNATHLILRVFPT
;
A
#
# COMPACT_ATOMS: atom_id res chain seq x y z
N MET A 1 42.71 24.53 42.64
CA MET A 1 42.21 23.45 41.78
C MET A 1 40.72 23.30 42.02
N ASN A 2 39.85 23.68 41.07
CA ASN A 2 38.41 23.76 41.27
C ASN A 2 37.68 23.05 40.11
N PRO A 3 37.26 21.77 40.26
CA PRO A 3 36.85 20.91 39.13
C PRO A 3 35.40 21.13 38.66
N LYS A 4 34.66 22.09 39.22
CA LYS A 4 33.20 22.20 39.00
C LYS A 4 32.78 23.04 37.79
N ARG A 5 33.70 23.73 37.10
CA ARG A 5 33.36 24.64 35.99
C ARG A 5 33.34 23.99 34.60
N PHE A 6 33.93 22.79 34.46
CA PHE A 6 33.99 22.08 33.18
C PHE A 6 32.71 21.27 32.87
N SER A 7 31.91 20.94 33.89
CA SER A 7 30.75 20.05 33.75
C SER A 7 29.41 20.74 33.42
N ILE A 8 29.31 22.07 33.61
CA ILE A 8 28.05 22.81 33.42
C ILE A 8 27.89 23.24 31.95
N ARG A 9 29.00 23.64 31.30
CA ARG A 9 28.98 24.07 29.89
C ARG A 9 28.70 22.90 28.92
N THR A 10 29.18 21.70 29.24
CA THR A 10 28.89 20.48 28.50
C THR A 10 27.46 19.98 28.72
N MET A 11 26.90 20.12 29.92
CA MET A 11 25.48 19.78 30.17
C MET A 11 24.51 20.68 29.41
N ILE A 12 24.78 22.00 29.35
CA ILE A 12 23.92 22.95 28.62
C ILE A 12 24.00 22.70 27.10
N ALA A 13 25.20 22.39 26.57
CA ALA A 13 25.36 22.02 25.17
C ALA A 13 24.65 20.70 24.81
N LEU A 14 24.66 19.71 25.71
CA LEU A 14 23.93 18.46 25.52
C LEU A 14 22.41 18.67 25.56
N LEU A 15 21.91 19.50 26.48
CA LEU A 15 20.48 19.84 26.57
C LEU A 15 19.99 20.64 25.35
N LEU A 16 20.81 21.53 24.79
CA LEU A 16 20.48 22.23 23.55
C LEU A 16 20.52 21.31 22.32
N ALA A 17 21.49 20.38 22.25
CA ALA A 17 21.56 19.40 21.17
C ALA A 17 20.36 18.43 21.19
N VAL A 18 19.91 18.00 22.37
CA VAL A 18 18.71 17.16 22.50
C VAL A 18 17.44 17.92 22.12
N SER A 19 17.31 19.20 22.48
CA SER A 19 16.16 20.02 22.07
C SER A 19 16.09 20.28 20.55
N VAL A 20 17.23 20.42 19.87
CA VAL A 20 17.25 20.59 18.40
C VAL A 20 16.91 19.28 17.68
N VAL A 21 17.27 18.12 18.23
CA VAL A 21 16.88 16.81 17.69
C VAL A 21 15.40 16.51 17.93
N LEU A 22 14.83 16.94 19.07
CA LEU A 22 13.38 16.80 19.32
C LEU A 22 12.52 17.76 18.47
N LEU A 23 12.99 18.96 18.14
CA LEU A 23 12.28 19.85 17.21
C LEU A 23 12.45 19.45 15.73
N GLY A 24 13.53 18.75 15.36
CA GLY A 24 13.74 18.20 14.01
C GLY A 24 12.88 16.97 13.70
N SER A 25 12.16 16.45 14.69
CA SER A 25 11.27 15.27 14.57
C SER A 25 9.80 15.64 14.34
N LEU A 26 9.50 16.88 13.94
CA LEU A 26 8.29 17.19 13.19
C LEU A 26 8.42 16.58 11.80
N VAL A 27 8.40 15.25 11.78
CA VAL A 27 8.10 14.42 10.63
C VAL A 27 6.88 15.05 9.98
N SER A 28 7.03 15.43 8.72
CA SER A 28 5.94 15.79 7.83
C SER A 28 4.88 14.69 7.93
N LEU A 29 3.89 14.88 8.79
CA LEU A 29 2.64 14.12 8.71
C LEU A 29 2.13 14.40 7.30
N PRO A 30 1.87 13.38 6.47
CA PRO A 30 1.15 13.61 5.24
C PRO A 30 -0.13 14.33 5.63
N ARG A 31 -0.26 15.57 5.17
CA ARG A 31 -1.47 16.37 5.29
C ARG A 31 -2.55 15.55 4.58
N GLN A 32 -3.32 14.78 5.34
CA GLN A 32 -4.61 14.30 4.86
C GLN A 32 -5.41 15.58 4.62
N GLU A 33 -5.60 15.88 3.34
CA GLU A 33 -6.50 16.91 2.86
C GLU A 33 -7.91 16.58 3.39
N THR A 34 -8.23 17.03 4.59
CA THR A 34 -9.60 17.15 5.08
C THR A 34 -10.24 18.29 4.28
N GLY A 35 -10.72 17.94 3.09
CA GLY A 35 -11.42 18.84 2.19
C GLY A 35 -12.77 18.25 1.83
N ARG A 36 -13.83 19.02 2.11
CA ARG A 36 -15.21 18.83 1.64
C ARG A 36 -15.28 19.06 0.11
N GLY A 37 -14.49 18.29 -0.63
CA GLY A 37 -14.33 18.29 -2.08
C GLY A 37 -14.15 16.85 -2.57
N PRO A 38 -14.21 16.61 -3.89
CA PRO A 38 -14.07 15.27 -4.44
C PRO A 38 -12.74 14.64 -4.01
N ALA A 39 -12.80 13.49 -3.33
CA ALA A 39 -11.58 12.76 -3.03
C ALA A 39 -10.97 12.26 -4.33
N THR A 40 -9.72 12.64 -4.56
CA THR A 40 -9.00 12.39 -5.81
C THR A 40 -7.83 11.45 -5.53
N ILE A 41 -7.80 10.32 -6.23
CA ILE A 41 -6.73 9.31 -6.13
C ILE A 41 -5.91 9.37 -7.42
N ALA A 42 -4.61 9.63 -7.32
CA ALA A 42 -3.71 9.61 -8.47
C ALA A 42 -3.42 8.17 -8.92
N LEU A 43 -3.41 7.97 -10.25
CA LEU A 43 -3.19 6.69 -10.89
C LEU A 43 -1.85 6.67 -11.64
N LYS A 44 -1.09 5.60 -11.49
CA LYS A 44 0.22 5.41 -12.14
C LYS A 44 0.51 3.93 -12.32
N ALA A 45 0.85 3.52 -13.54
CA ALA A 45 1.24 2.15 -13.83
C ALA A 45 2.44 1.69 -12.98
N PRO A 46 2.40 0.48 -12.39
CA PRO A 46 3.53 -0.04 -11.65
C PRO A 46 4.69 -0.38 -12.60
N PRO A 47 5.96 -0.22 -12.18
CA PRO A 47 7.12 -0.44 -13.05
C PRO A 47 7.25 -1.86 -13.63
N PHE A 48 6.61 -2.84 -13.02
CA PHE A 48 6.63 -4.24 -13.48
C PHE A 48 5.50 -4.57 -14.48
N VAL A 49 4.51 -3.68 -14.64
CA VAL A 49 3.49 -3.78 -15.69
C VAL A 49 3.99 -2.98 -16.88
N GLY A 50 4.55 -3.68 -17.88
CA GLY A 50 5.18 -3.08 -19.07
C GLY A 50 6.54 -3.67 -19.44
N VAL A 51 7.19 -4.43 -18.54
CA VAL A 51 8.45 -5.16 -18.83
C VAL A 51 8.22 -6.57 -19.40
N ALA A 52 7.01 -6.86 -19.88
CA ALA A 52 6.69 -8.13 -20.52
C ALA A 52 7.21 -8.13 -21.96
N SER A 53 8.35 -8.79 -22.20
CA SER A 53 8.65 -9.67 -23.36
C SER A 53 10.15 -9.85 -23.58
N ALA A 54 10.84 -10.62 -22.72
CA ALA A 54 12.18 -11.13 -23.06
C ALA A 54 12.43 -12.59 -22.65
N GLN A 55 11.49 -13.25 -21.97
CA GLN A 55 11.57 -14.69 -21.71
C GLN A 55 10.38 -15.41 -22.34
N SER A 56 10.71 -16.13 -23.39
CA SER A 56 9.83 -16.96 -24.20
C SER A 56 9.19 -18.08 -23.39
N GLY A 57 7.86 -18.21 -23.49
CA GLY A 57 7.14 -19.44 -23.16
C GLY A 57 6.32 -19.46 -21.86
N GLN A 58 6.44 -18.46 -20.99
CA GLN A 58 5.66 -18.37 -19.76
C GLN A 58 4.82 -17.09 -19.76
N GLN A 59 3.53 -17.20 -19.45
CA GLN A 59 2.65 -16.03 -19.30
C GLN A 59 3.31 -15.10 -18.27
N SER A 60 3.71 -13.91 -18.71
CA SER A 60 4.33 -12.95 -17.80
C SER A 60 3.30 -12.52 -16.76
N ILE A 61 3.76 -12.23 -15.54
CA ILE A 61 2.87 -11.71 -14.50
C ILE A 61 2.13 -10.44 -14.94
N GLY A 62 2.79 -9.60 -15.75
CA GLY A 62 2.16 -8.44 -16.38
C GLY A 62 0.97 -8.83 -17.24
N SER A 63 1.14 -9.82 -18.14
CA SER A 63 0.06 -10.34 -18.98
C SER A 63 -1.07 -11.02 -18.21
N PHE A 64 -0.75 -11.67 -17.08
CA PHE A 64 -1.76 -12.27 -16.20
C PHE A 64 -2.63 -11.17 -15.56
N LEU A 65 -1.99 -10.20 -14.91
CA LEU A 65 -2.68 -9.07 -14.27
C LEU A 65 -3.42 -8.20 -15.30
N ASP A 66 -2.84 -7.99 -16.48
CA ASP A 66 -3.47 -7.28 -17.59
C ASP A 66 -4.74 -7.96 -18.09
N ASN A 67 -4.96 -9.26 -17.84
CA ASN A 67 -6.19 -9.94 -18.22
C ASN A 67 -7.21 -10.02 -17.08
N GLU A 68 -6.76 -9.99 -15.83
CA GLU A 68 -7.60 -10.26 -14.66
C GLU A 68 -7.92 -9.02 -13.84
N ALA A 69 -6.93 -8.18 -13.56
CA ALA A 69 -7.03 -7.09 -12.61
C ALA A 69 -7.79 -5.89 -13.19
N GLY A 70 -8.61 -5.25 -12.35
CA GLY A 70 -9.28 -3.99 -12.62
C GLY A 70 -8.55 -2.84 -11.93
N ILE A 71 -9.22 -2.21 -10.95
CA ILE A 71 -8.59 -1.20 -10.10
C ILE A 71 -7.70 -1.88 -9.06
N SER A 72 -6.50 -1.35 -8.89
CA SER A 72 -5.46 -1.90 -8.03
C SER A 72 -4.77 -0.82 -7.20
N ALA A 73 -4.12 -1.27 -6.12
CA ALA A 73 -3.20 -0.52 -5.31
C ALA A 73 -1.93 -1.35 -5.12
N TYR A 74 -0.76 -0.72 -5.16
CA TYR A 74 0.51 -1.41 -5.05
C TYR A 74 1.53 -0.60 -4.25
N PHE A 75 2.50 -1.29 -3.69
CA PHE A 75 3.70 -0.67 -3.11
C PHE A 75 4.90 -1.61 -3.25
N ASN A 76 6.10 -1.08 -3.02
CA ASN A 76 7.32 -1.87 -2.92
C ASN A 76 7.91 -1.73 -1.52
N ALA A 77 8.24 -2.85 -0.88
CA ALA A 77 8.84 -2.88 0.45
C ALA A 77 10.33 -2.47 0.48
N GLY A 78 10.97 -2.32 -0.69
CA GLY A 78 12.38 -1.96 -0.82
C GLY A 78 13.36 -3.12 -0.60
N GLY A 79 12.85 -4.33 -0.36
CA GLY A 79 13.67 -5.50 -0.05
C GLY A 79 12.93 -6.82 -0.27
N PRO A 80 13.65 -7.95 -0.16
CA PRO A 80 13.05 -9.26 -0.35
C PRO A 80 12.03 -9.58 0.75
N VAL A 81 11.08 -10.45 0.41
CA VAL A 81 9.98 -10.85 1.29
C VAL A 81 9.86 -12.35 1.38
N ASP A 82 9.51 -12.84 2.58
CA ASP A 82 9.23 -14.25 2.81
C ASP A 82 7.79 -14.57 2.36
N LEU A 83 7.68 -15.34 1.28
CA LEU A 83 6.40 -15.76 0.72
C LEU A 83 5.68 -16.77 1.62
N ASP A 84 6.41 -17.55 2.44
CA ASP A 84 5.79 -18.50 3.37
C ASP A 84 5.10 -17.77 4.52
N MET A 85 5.65 -16.65 4.98
CA MET A 85 4.97 -15.76 5.93
C MET A 85 3.74 -15.10 5.30
N ALA A 86 3.83 -14.68 4.04
CA ALA A 86 2.73 -14.03 3.34
C ALA A 86 1.50 -14.96 3.19
N LYS A 87 1.70 -16.28 3.03
CA LYS A 87 0.63 -17.29 2.89
C LYS A 87 -0.43 -17.21 3.98
N ALA A 88 -0.02 -16.90 5.21
CA ALA A 88 -0.93 -16.86 6.35
C ALA A 88 -1.98 -15.74 6.25
N ALA A 89 -1.81 -14.75 5.37
CA ALA A 89 -2.83 -13.73 5.10
C ALA A 89 -3.89 -14.18 4.09
N PHE A 90 -3.61 -15.21 3.29
CA PHE A 90 -4.51 -15.64 2.22
C PHE A 90 -5.57 -16.58 2.77
N ARG A 91 -6.83 -16.30 2.45
CA ARG A 91 -7.93 -17.25 2.65
C ARG A 91 -7.84 -18.37 1.61
N THR A 92 -7.65 -17.98 0.35
CA THR A 92 -7.50 -18.91 -0.76
C THR A 92 -6.28 -18.52 -1.58
N ILE A 93 -5.42 -19.50 -1.86
CA ILE A 93 -4.26 -19.33 -2.74
C ILE A 93 -4.66 -19.80 -4.14
N GLU A 94 -4.55 -18.91 -5.12
CA GLU A 94 -4.91 -19.18 -6.52
C GLU A 94 -3.69 -19.61 -7.33
N VAL A 95 -2.58 -18.90 -7.14
CA VAL A 95 -1.31 -19.18 -7.80
C VAL A 95 -0.19 -19.11 -6.79
N GLN A 96 0.67 -20.13 -6.78
CA GLN A 96 1.88 -20.12 -5.98
C GLN A 96 3.04 -20.63 -6.82
N THR A 97 4.09 -19.84 -6.91
CA THR A 97 5.35 -20.17 -7.57
C THR A 97 6.52 -19.96 -6.61
N ALA A 98 7.74 -20.20 -7.08
CA ALA A 98 8.95 -19.86 -6.33
C ALA A 98 9.19 -18.34 -6.23
N ASP A 99 8.56 -17.55 -7.10
CA ASP A 99 8.82 -16.12 -7.23
C ASP A 99 7.71 -15.24 -6.68
N TYR A 100 6.47 -15.73 -6.73
CA TYR A 100 5.29 -14.98 -6.29
C TYR A 100 4.13 -15.87 -5.86
N ILE A 101 3.21 -15.26 -5.13
CA ILE A 101 1.91 -15.80 -4.72
C ILE A 101 0.79 -14.84 -5.10
N ILE A 102 -0.34 -15.40 -5.52
CA ILE A 102 -1.60 -14.69 -5.77
C ILE A 102 -2.70 -15.44 -5.04
N GLY A 103 -3.59 -14.70 -4.40
CA GLY A 103 -4.78 -15.28 -3.79
C GLY A 103 -5.68 -14.22 -3.18
N SER A 104 -6.77 -14.68 -2.59
CA SER A 104 -7.74 -13.82 -1.92
C SER A 104 -7.36 -13.56 -0.47
N VAL A 105 -7.41 -12.30 -0.05
CA VAL A 105 -7.15 -11.84 1.31
C VAL A 105 -8.47 -11.33 1.90
N PRO A 106 -8.86 -11.81 3.10
CA PRO A 106 -10.07 -11.39 3.74
C PRO A 106 -9.97 -9.94 4.21
N VAL A 107 -11.05 -9.19 3.99
CA VAL A 107 -11.20 -7.85 4.57
C VAL A 107 -12.10 -7.96 5.79
N ALA A 108 -11.58 -7.58 6.95
CA ALA A 108 -12.33 -7.62 8.21
C ALA A 108 -13.67 -6.88 8.08
N ASP A 109 -14.70 -7.40 8.75
CA ASP A 109 -16.08 -6.89 8.73
C ASP A 109 -16.82 -7.02 7.39
N TYR A 110 -16.22 -7.59 6.35
CA TYR A 110 -16.86 -7.85 5.06
C TYR A 110 -17.03 -9.35 4.75
N PRO A 111 -18.05 -9.73 3.96
CA PRO A 111 -18.21 -11.11 3.49
C PRO A 111 -17.13 -11.47 2.44
N GLU A 112 -16.97 -12.76 2.17
CA GLU A 112 -15.94 -13.28 1.25
C GLU A 112 -16.05 -12.72 -0.18
N SER A 113 -17.24 -12.30 -0.61
CA SER A 113 -17.44 -11.63 -1.90
C SER A 113 -16.72 -10.28 -2.04
N GLN A 114 -16.18 -9.75 -0.93
CA GLN A 114 -15.42 -8.52 -0.85
C GLN A 114 -13.92 -8.75 -0.65
N ASP A 115 -13.48 -10.01 -0.62
CA ASP A 115 -12.06 -10.33 -0.53
C ASP A 115 -11.29 -9.69 -1.67
N VAL A 116 -10.06 -9.29 -1.35
CA VAL A 116 -9.17 -8.60 -2.27
C VAL A 116 -8.16 -9.60 -2.79
N HIS A 117 -7.96 -9.65 -4.09
CA HIS A 117 -6.87 -10.45 -4.65
C HIS A 117 -5.56 -9.71 -4.39
N VAL A 118 -4.56 -10.41 -3.84
CA VAL A 118 -3.25 -9.85 -3.56
C VAL A 118 -2.17 -10.67 -4.25
N TYR A 119 -1.36 -9.99 -5.04
CA TYR A 119 -0.11 -10.46 -5.58
C TYR A 119 1.04 -10.03 -4.67
N VAL A 120 1.92 -10.98 -4.32
CA VAL A 120 3.17 -10.72 -3.59
C VAL A 120 4.31 -11.40 -4.32
N HIS A 121 5.37 -10.66 -4.60
CA HIS A 121 6.58 -11.17 -5.22
C HIS A 121 7.76 -11.13 -4.25
N LYS A 122 8.65 -12.13 -4.30
CA LYS A 122 9.82 -12.28 -3.41
C LYS A 122 10.79 -11.10 -3.37
N ASN A 123 10.69 -10.15 -4.33
CA ASN A 123 11.50 -8.93 -4.40
C ASN A 123 10.81 -7.72 -3.73
N GLY A 124 9.72 -7.94 -3.01
CA GLY A 124 9.04 -6.93 -2.21
C GLY A 124 7.95 -6.16 -2.95
N TRP A 125 7.54 -6.56 -4.16
CA TRP A 125 6.35 -5.98 -4.78
C TRP A 125 5.08 -6.60 -4.22
N PHE A 126 4.14 -5.73 -3.84
CA PHE A 126 2.79 -6.07 -3.42
C PHE A 126 1.80 -5.35 -4.31
N LEU A 127 0.77 -6.05 -4.78
CA LEU A 127 -0.32 -5.45 -5.54
C LEU A 127 -1.64 -6.08 -5.11
N ALA A 128 -2.55 -5.26 -4.62
CA ALA A 128 -3.91 -5.62 -4.28
C ALA A 128 -4.85 -5.15 -5.40
N TYR A 129 -5.80 -5.98 -5.80
CA TYR A 129 -6.73 -5.65 -6.88
C TYR A 129 -8.11 -6.28 -6.67
N TYR A 130 -9.09 -5.65 -7.31
CA TYR A 130 -10.36 -6.31 -7.65
C TYR A 130 -10.34 -6.72 -9.12
N LEU A 131 -11.17 -7.69 -9.49
CA LEU A 131 -11.27 -8.18 -10.86
C LEU A 131 -11.78 -7.09 -11.81
N LYS A 132 -11.47 -7.19 -13.10
CA LYS A 132 -11.97 -6.25 -14.12
C LYS A 132 -13.50 -6.10 -14.12
N ALA A 133 -14.19 -7.21 -13.86
CA ALA A 133 -15.64 -7.27 -13.82
C ALA A 133 -16.24 -6.56 -12.59
N ASP A 134 -15.45 -6.35 -11.53
CA ASP A 134 -15.94 -5.67 -10.33
C ASP A 134 -16.08 -4.15 -10.55
N PRO A 135 -17.10 -3.52 -9.95
CA PRO A 135 -17.27 -2.08 -10.03
C PRO A 135 -16.11 -1.37 -9.31
N VAL A 136 -15.60 -0.28 -9.89
CA VAL A 136 -14.50 0.53 -9.31
C VAL A 136 -14.80 0.92 -7.86
N GLY A 137 -16.05 1.30 -7.57
CA GLY A 137 -16.48 1.72 -6.23
C GLY A 137 -16.37 0.63 -5.15
N LYS A 138 -16.15 -0.62 -5.53
CA LYS A 138 -15.87 -1.73 -4.60
C LYS A 138 -14.59 -1.49 -3.80
N ILE A 139 -13.66 -0.64 -4.24
CA ILE A 139 -12.43 -0.35 -3.48
C ILE A 139 -12.67 0.33 -2.14
N TYR A 140 -13.75 1.07 -1.99
CA TYR A 140 -13.97 1.90 -0.80
C TYR A 140 -14.38 1.06 0.40
N ASP A 141 -13.78 1.34 1.55
CA ASP A 141 -14.17 0.77 2.83
C ASP A 141 -15.23 1.67 3.49
N TRP A 142 -16.48 1.44 3.11
CA TRP A 142 -17.63 2.15 3.67
C TRP A 142 -17.89 1.86 5.16
N ARG A 143 -17.38 0.75 5.70
CA ARG A 143 -17.54 0.43 7.12
C ARG A 143 -16.60 1.24 8.00
N ARG A 144 -15.48 1.70 7.44
CA ARG A 144 -14.47 2.55 8.09
C ARG A 144 -14.50 3.99 7.59
N TYR A 145 -15.40 4.31 6.67
CA TYR A 145 -15.58 5.67 6.18
C TYR A 145 -15.97 6.62 7.32
N THR A 146 -15.31 7.77 7.33
CA THR A 146 -15.66 8.90 8.18
C THR A 146 -15.61 10.16 7.31
N ASP A 147 -16.26 11.23 7.74
CA ASP A 147 -16.25 12.50 6.98
C ASP A 147 -14.82 13.08 6.80
N ALA A 148 -13.83 12.57 7.54
CA ALA A 148 -12.44 12.98 7.46
C ALA A 148 -11.54 12.08 6.62
N THR A 149 -11.94 10.84 6.31
CA THR A 149 -11.05 9.87 5.66
C THR A 149 -11.83 8.89 4.78
N ILE A 150 -11.28 8.62 3.59
CA ILE A 150 -11.84 7.68 2.63
C ILE A 150 -10.90 6.49 2.49
N PRO A 151 -11.00 5.50 3.41
CA PRO A 151 -10.14 4.32 3.36
C PRO A 151 -10.50 3.40 2.18
N THR A 152 -9.52 2.62 1.74
CA THR A 152 -9.75 1.56 0.75
C THR A 152 -9.52 0.17 1.31
N LYS A 153 -10.30 -0.79 0.84
CA LYS A 153 -10.12 -2.22 1.12
C LYS A 153 -8.81 -2.75 0.54
N LEU A 154 -8.34 -2.16 -0.57
CA LEU A 154 -7.06 -2.52 -1.17
C LEU A 154 -5.89 -2.21 -0.23
N GLU A 155 -5.85 -1.01 0.35
CA GLU A 155 -4.86 -0.63 1.37
C GLU A 155 -4.92 -1.55 2.60
N ARG A 156 -6.14 -1.95 2.99
CA ARG A 156 -6.33 -2.84 4.14
C ARG A 156 -5.77 -4.23 3.89
N ALA A 157 -6.03 -4.80 2.73
CA ALA A 157 -5.47 -6.08 2.32
C ALA A 157 -3.94 -6.02 2.22
N LEU A 158 -3.39 -4.97 1.61
CA LEU A 158 -1.94 -4.73 1.55
C LEU A 158 -1.33 -4.67 2.96
N ALA A 159 -1.94 -3.93 3.87
CA ALA A 159 -1.48 -3.80 5.24
C ALA A 159 -1.56 -5.11 6.03
N ALA A 160 -2.59 -5.94 5.80
CA ALA A 160 -2.71 -7.25 6.44
C ALA A 160 -1.57 -8.18 6.02
N VAL A 161 -1.29 -8.27 4.72
CA VAL A 161 -0.21 -9.12 4.20
C VAL A 161 1.16 -8.58 4.61
N ALA A 162 1.39 -7.27 4.45
CA ALA A 162 2.63 -6.61 4.82
C ALA A 162 2.96 -6.78 6.32
N GLY A 163 1.94 -6.71 7.18
CA GLY A 163 2.06 -6.90 8.62
C GLY A 163 2.56 -8.29 9.01
N LEU A 164 2.14 -9.33 8.30
CA LEU A 164 2.62 -10.70 8.55
C LEU A 164 4.08 -10.89 8.12
N VAL A 165 4.51 -10.23 7.05
CA VAL A 165 5.88 -10.30 6.53
C VAL A 165 6.82 -9.34 7.27
N GLY A 166 6.30 -8.50 8.16
CA GLY A 166 7.09 -7.56 8.95
C GLY A 166 7.61 -6.36 8.15
N VAL A 167 6.93 -6.00 7.05
CA VAL A 167 7.31 -4.85 6.22
C VAL A 167 6.35 -3.66 6.42
N PRO A 168 6.85 -2.43 6.58
CA PRO A 168 5.99 -1.26 6.71
C PRO A 168 5.35 -0.90 5.36
N VAL A 169 4.08 -0.48 5.37
CA VAL A 169 3.42 0.10 4.20
C VAL A 169 3.71 1.61 4.18
N SER A 170 4.58 2.04 3.27
CA SER A 170 5.10 3.42 3.21
C SER A 170 4.21 4.40 2.42
N SER A 171 3.45 3.90 1.45
CA SER A 171 2.27 4.50 0.81
C SER A 171 1.93 3.66 -0.42
N SER A 172 0.65 3.41 -0.68
CA SER A 172 0.22 2.69 -1.88
C SER A 172 -0.06 3.64 -3.03
N THR A 173 0.40 3.27 -4.23
CA THR A 173 0.03 3.93 -5.48
C THR A 173 -1.08 3.12 -6.17
N TYR A 174 -1.98 3.79 -6.89
CA TYR A 174 -3.11 3.14 -7.53
C TYR A 174 -2.93 3.02 -9.04
N TYR A 175 -3.57 2.02 -9.66
CA TYR A 175 -3.58 1.83 -11.11
C TYR A 175 -4.85 1.09 -11.55
N ASP A 176 -5.48 1.50 -12.65
CA ASP A 176 -6.60 0.76 -13.25
C ASP A 176 -6.17 0.13 -14.58
N PHE A 177 -6.07 -1.21 -14.57
CA PHE A 177 -5.70 -2.02 -15.73
C PHE A 177 -6.74 -1.97 -16.87
N ARG A 178 -7.98 -1.54 -16.60
CA ARG A 178 -9.00 -1.32 -17.66
C ARG A 178 -8.82 0.01 -18.36
N TYR A 179 -8.22 0.98 -17.68
CA TYR A 179 -8.05 2.34 -18.15
C TYR A 179 -6.58 2.78 -17.98
N PRO A 180 -5.65 2.21 -18.76
CA PRO A 180 -4.21 2.43 -18.59
C PRO A 180 -3.77 3.90 -18.73
N ASN A 181 -4.56 4.70 -19.43
CA ASN A 181 -4.31 6.13 -19.65
C ASN A 181 -4.97 7.03 -18.58
N ALA A 182 -5.72 6.46 -17.63
CA ALA A 182 -6.33 7.24 -16.56
C ALA A 182 -5.26 7.71 -15.58
N THR A 183 -5.31 8.99 -15.22
CA THR A 183 -4.35 9.61 -14.29
C THR A 183 -4.95 9.88 -12.92
N HIS A 184 -6.28 9.93 -12.82
CA HIS A 184 -6.99 10.23 -11.59
C HIS A 184 -8.31 9.46 -11.51
N LEU A 185 -8.67 9.09 -10.28
CA LEU A 185 -9.99 8.60 -9.92
C LEU A 185 -10.64 9.63 -8.99
N ILE A 186 -11.90 9.96 -9.25
CA ILE A 186 -12.66 10.96 -8.49
C ILE A 186 -13.83 10.29 -7.78
N LEU A 187 -13.91 10.44 -6.46
CA LEU A 187 -15.12 10.15 -5.69
C LEU A 187 -15.90 11.44 -5.43
N ARG A 188 -17.17 11.45 -5.84
CA ARG A 188 -18.11 12.51 -5.51
C ARG A 188 -19.17 11.96 -4.57
N VAL A 189 -19.26 12.53 -3.37
CA VAL A 189 -20.36 12.31 -2.43
C VAL A 189 -21.35 13.46 -2.61
N PHE A 190 -22.62 13.13 -2.80
CA PHE A 190 -23.68 14.14 -2.89
C PHE A 190 -24.28 14.37 -1.50
N PRO A 191 -24.55 15.62 -1.10
CA PRO A 191 -25.32 15.89 0.10
C PRO A 191 -26.75 15.37 -0.08
N THR A 192 -27.27 14.70 0.94
CA THR A 192 -28.67 14.27 1.05
C THR A 192 -29.58 15.40 1.49
#